data_AF-A0A661VF03-F1
#
_entry.id   AF-A0A661VF03-F1
#
_cell.length_a   1.000
_cell.length_b   1.000
_cell.length_c   1.000
_cell.angle_alpha   90.00
_cell.angle_beta   90.00
_cell.angle_gamma   90.00
#
_symmetry.space_group_name_H-M   'P 1'
#
loop_
_entity.id
_entity.type
_entity.pdbx_description
1 polymer ?
#
loop_
_entity_poly.entity_id
_entity_poly.type
_entity_poly.pdbx_seq_one_letter_code
_entity_poly.pdbx_strand_id
1 'polypeptide(L)'
;MDDEANTDLGTLQRPIKVNSPEFEYVYVANQRCPCGGDYTIVRQALMLTTPPSDRLECRCQQCDRERVFVFDIGSFFGQSEKYGRFAKTDRHFHEALLQLKIGQLTQAEERFLRVIDPDEGEPNFAWALFYLGSLYLELERPAEAYEYLSRAVDIQPLDAPLHQMLAFACRLLGREKEARQQLAIMLELERRFGVSDAEGEA
;
A
#
# COMPACT_ATOMS: atom_id res chain seq x y z
N MET A 1 -1.13 41.21 19.97
CA MET A 1 -0.28 41.57 18.82
C MET A 1 0.58 40.36 18.57
N ASP A 2 -0.10 39.41 17.94
CA ASP A 2 0.30 38.32 17.07
C ASP A 2 1.52 37.46 17.43
N ASP A 3 1.16 36.23 17.81
CA ASP A 3 1.95 35.01 17.81
C ASP A 3 2.70 34.83 16.49
N GLU A 4 4.04 34.94 16.54
CA GLU A 4 4.91 34.36 15.52
C GLU A 4 4.89 32.84 15.71
N ALA A 5 3.84 32.23 15.14
CA ALA A 5 3.76 30.80 14.90
C ALA A 5 4.97 30.40 14.05
N ASN A 6 5.92 29.76 14.73
CA ASN A 6 7.04 29.01 14.20
C ASN A 6 6.56 28.13 13.04
N THR A 7 6.59 28.69 11.84
CA THR A 7 6.29 27.99 10.60
C THR A 7 7.56 27.22 10.28
N ASP A 8 7.69 26.07 10.93
CA ASP A 8 8.67 25.06 10.57
C ASP A 8 8.33 24.61 9.15
N LEU A 9 8.93 25.33 8.19
CA LEU A 9 9.04 24.98 6.78
C LEU A 9 9.89 23.71 6.70
N GLY A 10 9.30 22.62 7.19
CA GLY A 10 9.89 21.30 7.24
C GLY A 10 10.07 20.80 5.82
N THR A 11 11.30 20.98 5.32
CA THR A 11 11.99 20.16 4.32
C THR A 11 11.28 19.94 2.99
N LEU A 12 11.97 20.30 1.90
CA LEU A 12 11.73 19.88 0.51
C LEU A 12 11.70 18.35 0.37
N GLN A 13 10.65 17.70 0.86
CA GLN A 13 10.41 16.29 0.63
C GLN A 13 9.82 16.18 -0.78
N ARG A 14 10.46 15.39 -1.63
CA ARG A 14 9.96 15.14 -2.99
C ARG A 14 8.52 14.62 -2.88
N PRO A 15 7.60 15.08 -3.75
CA PRO A 15 6.23 14.58 -3.76
C PRO A 15 6.20 13.04 -3.84
N ILE A 16 5.37 12.45 -3.00
CA ILE A 16 5.19 11.00 -2.89
C ILE A 16 4.47 10.54 -4.14
N LYS A 17 5.09 9.67 -4.95
CA LYS A 17 4.46 9.16 -6.16
C LYS A 17 3.30 8.25 -5.82
N VAL A 18 2.15 8.55 -6.39
CA VAL A 18 0.93 7.74 -6.24
C VAL A 18 0.30 7.50 -7.61
N ASN A 19 -0.50 6.45 -7.69
CA ASN A 19 -1.16 5.99 -8.91
C ASN A 19 -2.68 6.21 -8.87
N SER A 20 -3.24 6.53 -7.71
CA SER A 20 -4.65 6.86 -7.52
C SER A 20 -4.85 7.87 -6.37
N PRO A 21 -5.98 8.61 -6.35
CA PRO A 21 -6.35 9.43 -5.21
C PRO A 21 -6.51 8.64 -3.91
N GLU A 22 -7.08 7.43 -3.97
CA GLU A 22 -7.35 6.59 -2.79
C GLU A 22 -6.05 6.19 -2.07
N PHE A 23 -4.98 5.98 -2.83
CA PHE A 23 -3.68 5.65 -2.26
C PHE A 23 -3.15 6.77 -1.36
N GLU A 24 -3.48 8.04 -1.63
CA GLU A 24 -3.12 9.17 -0.77
C GLU A 24 -3.74 9.04 0.63
N TYR A 25 -5.03 8.71 0.67
CA TYR A 25 -5.78 8.52 1.92
C TYR A 25 -5.27 7.29 2.70
N VAL A 26 -5.06 6.18 2.00
CA VAL A 26 -4.50 4.96 2.60
C VAL A 26 -3.09 5.23 3.13
N TYR A 27 -2.27 5.97 2.38
CA TYR A 27 -0.92 6.33 2.82
C TYR A 27 -0.97 7.13 4.12
N VAL A 28 -1.81 8.18 4.20
CA VAL A 28 -1.96 9.01 5.39
C VAL A 28 -2.49 8.20 6.58
N ALA A 29 -3.51 7.36 6.38
CA ALA A 29 -4.11 6.55 7.44
C ALA A 29 -3.13 5.56 8.09
N ASN A 30 -2.10 5.13 7.34
CA ASN A 30 -1.02 4.27 7.83
C ASN A 30 0.15 5.05 8.46
N GLN A 31 0.14 6.39 8.44
CA GLN A 31 1.13 7.18 9.15
C GLN A 31 0.71 7.37 10.61
N ARG A 32 1.66 7.17 11.52
CA ARG A 32 1.48 7.49 12.95
C ARG A 32 2.21 8.78 13.30
N CYS A 33 1.58 9.59 14.15
CA CYS A 33 2.23 10.74 14.79
C CYS A 33 3.33 10.26 15.76
N PRO A 34 4.41 11.03 16.00
CA PRO A 34 5.40 10.67 17.02
C PRO A 34 4.84 10.44 18.44
N CYS A 35 3.64 10.95 18.75
CA CYS A 35 2.96 10.66 20.01
C CYS A 35 2.20 9.31 20.03
N GLY A 36 2.16 8.58 18.92
CA GLY A 36 1.42 7.32 18.74
C GLY A 36 0.03 7.48 18.12
N GLY A 37 -0.53 8.69 18.09
CA GLY A 37 -1.88 8.95 17.59
C GLY A 37 -2.00 8.97 16.06
N ASP A 38 -3.23 8.81 15.59
CA ASP A 38 -3.57 8.78 14.15
C ASP A 38 -3.66 10.19 13.55
N TYR A 39 -3.28 10.30 12.27
CA TYR A 39 -3.50 11.51 11.49
C TYR A 39 -4.87 11.47 10.81
N THR A 40 -5.63 12.55 10.95
CA THR A 40 -6.84 12.79 10.15
C THR A 40 -6.55 13.89 9.13
N ILE A 41 -7.09 13.75 7.92
CA ILE A 41 -7.00 14.79 6.89
C ILE A 41 -7.99 15.91 7.25
N VAL A 42 -7.50 17.15 7.34
CA VAL A 42 -8.32 18.33 7.67
C VAL A 42 -8.51 19.24 6.46
N ARG A 43 -7.59 19.21 5.49
CA ARG A 43 -7.70 19.97 4.26
C ARG A 43 -6.97 19.25 3.11
N GLN A 44 -7.58 19.27 1.94
CA GLN A 44 -6.96 18.86 0.68
C GLN A 44 -6.88 20.05 -0.26
N ALA A 45 -5.77 20.17 -0.98
CA ALA A 45 -5.58 21.17 -2.00
C ALA A 45 -4.83 20.60 -3.21
N LEU A 46 -5.39 20.82 -4.40
CA LEU A 46 -4.74 20.53 -5.66
C LEU A 46 -3.69 21.61 -5.95
N MET A 47 -2.45 21.18 -6.19
CA MET A 47 -1.31 22.01 -6.57
C MET A 47 -1.01 21.79 -8.05
N LEU A 48 -1.22 22.81 -8.88
CA LEU A 48 -0.87 22.81 -10.31
C LEU A 48 0.63 23.08 -10.52
N THR A 49 1.48 22.34 -9.81
CA THR A 49 2.94 22.37 -9.93
C THR A 49 3.41 21.44 -11.07
N THR A 50 4.73 21.31 -11.27
CA THR A 50 5.29 20.32 -12.19
C THR A 50 6.25 19.39 -11.41
N PRO A 51 5.88 18.13 -11.16
CA PRO A 51 4.61 17.48 -11.54
C PRO A 51 3.40 18.06 -10.76
N PRO A 52 2.15 17.91 -11.29
CA PRO A 52 0.96 18.27 -10.55
C PRO A 52 0.90 17.42 -9.28
N SER A 53 0.42 18.01 -8.19
CA SER A 53 0.49 17.36 -6.89
C SER A 53 -0.75 17.61 -6.06
N ASP A 54 -1.13 16.64 -5.22
CA ASP A 54 -2.14 16.84 -4.19
C ASP A 54 -1.47 17.05 -2.83
N ARG A 55 -1.93 18.08 -2.11
CA ARG A 55 -1.45 18.45 -0.78
C ARG A 55 -2.52 18.09 0.24
N LEU A 56 -2.22 17.15 1.13
CA LEU A 56 -3.06 16.78 2.26
C LEU A 56 -2.48 17.36 3.55
N GLU A 57 -3.23 18.26 4.18
CA GLU A 57 -2.93 18.80 5.49
C GLU A 57 -3.66 17.94 6.52
N CYS A 58 -2.89 17.39 7.45
CA CYS A 58 -3.36 16.41 8.41
C CYS A 58 -3.10 16.90 9.83
N ARG A 59 -3.96 16.49 10.76
CA ARG A 59 -3.85 16.78 12.18
C ARG A 59 -3.91 15.49 12.98
N CYS A 60 -3.00 15.34 13.95
CA CYS A 60 -3.03 14.22 14.86
C CYS A 60 -4.24 14.33 15.79
N GLN A 61 -5.02 13.26 15.91
CA GLN A 61 -6.22 13.24 16.75
C GLN A 61 -5.94 13.28 18.27
N GLN A 62 -4.69 13.02 18.69
CA GLN A 62 -4.32 12.93 20.11
C GLN A 62 -3.58 14.16 20.65
N CYS A 63 -2.71 14.78 19.83
CA CYS A 63 -1.87 15.91 20.27
C CYS A 63 -2.02 17.16 19.40
N ASP A 64 -2.97 17.16 18.47
CA ASP A 64 -3.23 18.24 17.51
C ASP A 64 -2.04 18.66 16.64
N ARG A 65 -0.95 17.89 16.63
CA ARG A 65 0.20 18.15 15.77
C ARG A 65 -0.21 18.08 14.31
N GLU A 66 0.16 19.11 13.56
CA GLU A 66 -0.08 19.18 12.12
C GLU A 66 1.06 18.52 11.33
N ARG A 67 0.71 17.94 10.18
CA ARG A 67 1.65 17.37 9.23
C ARG A 67 1.08 17.49 7.82
N VAL A 68 1.95 17.80 6.86
CA VAL A 68 1.57 17.92 5.45
C VAL A 68 2.18 16.77 4.67
N PHE A 69 1.36 16.19 3.79
CA PHE A 69 1.80 15.23 2.77
C PHE A 69 1.56 15.84 1.39
N VAL A 70 2.52 15.65 0.49
CA VAL A 70 2.42 16.11 -0.90
C VAL A 70 2.62 14.90 -1.80
N PHE A 71 1.68 14.66 -2.70
CA PHE A 71 1.65 13.49 -3.59
C PHE A 71 1.80 13.92 -5.04
N ASP A 72 2.68 13.28 -5.80
CA ASP A 72 2.78 13.43 -7.25
C ASP A 72 1.64 12.64 -7.89
N ILE A 73 0.69 13.39 -8.46
CA ILE A 73 -0.49 12.87 -9.13
C ILE A 73 -0.36 12.91 -10.64
N GLY A 74 0.82 13.28 -11.18
CA GLY A 74 1.05 13.42 -12.62
C GLY A 74 0.76 12.17 -13.43
N SER A 75 0.75 10.99 -12.79
CA SER A 75 0.42 9.72 -13.42
C SER A 75 -1.07 9.57 -13.78
N PHE A 76 -1.98 10.34 -13.15
CA PHE A 76 -3.44 10.26 -13.40
C PHE A 76 -4.14 11.63 -13.48
N PHE A 77 -3.48 12.73 -13.11
CA PHE A 77 -4.04 14.07 -13.16
C PHE A 77 -4.43 14.47 -14.59
N GLY A 78 -5.68 14.90 -14.77
CA GLY A 78 -6.24 15.28 -16.08
C GLY A 78 -6.69 14.10 -16.97
N GLN A 79 -6.59 12.86 -16.50
CA GLN A 79 -7.05 11.68 -17.24
C GLN A 79 -8.46 11.26 -16.80
N SER A 80 -9.49 11.91 -17.36
CA SER A 80 -10.91 11.64 -17.04
C SER A 80 -11.36 10.20 -17.37
N GLU A 81 -10.65 9.50 -18.26
CA GLU A 81 -10.91 8.08 -18.60
C GLU A 81 -10.52 7.08 -17.49
N LYS A 82 -9.69 7.48 -16.51
CA LYS A 82 -9.22 6.58 -15.45
C LYS A 82 -10.26 6.28 -14.37
N TYR A 83 -11.23 7.18 -14.11
CA TYR A 83 -12.33 6.92 -13.16
C TYR A 83 -13.17 5.68 -13.51
N GLY A 84 -13.33 5.37 -14.80
CA GLY A 84 -14.00 4.14 -15.25
C GLY A 84 -13.15 2.88 -15.12
N ARG A 85 -11.81 2.99 -15.18
CA ARG A 85 -10.88 1.88 -14.95
C ARG A 85 -10.87 1.47 -13.48
N PHE A 86 -10.96 2.42 -12.55
CA PHE A 86 -11.00 2.15 -11.10
C PHE A 86 -12.25 1.35 -10.68
N ALA A 87 -13.45 1.68 -11.19
CA ALA A 87 -14.67 0.92 -10.89
C ALA A 87 -14.65 -0.51 -11.46
N LYS A 88 -13.93 -0.74 -12.58
CA LYS A 88 -13.72 -2.09 -13.15
C LYS A 88 -12.68 -2.87 -12.35
N THR A 89 -11.59 -2.21 -11.96
CA THR A 89 -10.52 -2.76 -11.11
C THR A 89 -11.10 -3.26 -9.78
N ASP A 90 -11.88 -2.42 -9.11
CA ASP A 90 -12.55 -2.77 -7.86
C ASP A 90 -13.51 -3.96 -8.02
N ARG A 91 -14.31 -3.97 -9.10
CA ARG A 91 -15.21 -5.09 -9.41
C ARG A 91 -14.45 -6.39 -9.64
N HIS A 92 -13.42 -6.39 -10.47
CA HIS A 92 -12.62 -7.58 -10.74
C HIS A 92 -11.92 -8.09 -9.48
N PHE A 93 -11.48 -7.18 -8.61
CA PHE A 93 -10.88 -7.56 -7.33
C PHE A 93 -11.89 -8.24 -6.40
N HIS A 94 -13.09 -7.67 -6.25
CA HIS A 94 -14.15 -8.30 -5.47
C HIS A 94 -14.59 -9.65 -6.05
N GLU A 95 -14.72 -9.77 -7.36
CA GLU A 95 -15.01 -11.04 -8.04
C GLU A 95 -13.92 -12.08 -7.78
N ALA A 96 -12.64 -11.68 -7.87
CA ALA A 96 -11.50 -12.55 -7.61
C ALA A 96 -11.51 -13.09 -6.17
N LEU A 97 -11.77 -12.23 -5.18
CA LEU A 97 -11.86 -12.63 -3.77
C LEU A 97 -13.01 -13.61 -3.53
N LEU A 98 -14.17 -13.38 -4.15
CA LEU A 98 -15.30 -14.31 -4.06
C LEU A 98 -14.96 -15.67 -4.67
N GLN A 99 -14.32 -15.69 -5.84
CA GLN A 99 -13.89 -16.91 -6.52
C GLN A 99 -12.83 -17.67 -5.72
N LEU A 100 -11.88 -16.97 -5.11
CA LEU A 100 -10.89 -17.55 -4.21
C LEU A 100 -11.58 -18.22 -3.02
N LYS A 101 -12.55 -17.54 -2.40
CA LYS A 101 -13.32 -18.07 -1.25
C LYS A 101 -14.11 -19.35 -1.57
N ILE A 102 -14.58 -19.50 -2.80
CA ILE A 102 -15.31 -20.70 -3.26
C ILE A 102 -14.39 -21.76 -3.90
N GLY A 103 -13.07 -21.57 -3.86
CA GLY A 103 -12.06 -22.51 -4.36
C GLY A 103 -11.90 -22.54 -5.88
N GLN A 104 -12.44 -21.56 -6.61
CA GLN A 104 -12.31 -21.45 -8.06
C GLN A 104 -10.99 -20.76 -8.44
N LEU A 105 -9.86 -21.41 -8.15
CA LEU A 105 -8.52 -20.84 -8.26
C LEU A 105 -8.22 -20.27 -9.65
N THR A 106 -8.55 -21.00 -10.72
CA THR A 106 -8.31 -20.53 -12.11
C THR A 106 -9.09 -19.26 -12.45
N GLN A 107 -10.33 -19.13 -11.97
CA GLN A 107 -11.11 -17.92 -12.24
C GLN A 107 -10.61 -16.75 -11.39
N ALA A 108 -10.25 -17.03 -10.13
CA ALA A 108 -9.66 -16.02 -9.24
C ALA A 108 -8.36 -15.47 -9.84
N GLU A 109 -7.49 -16.33 -10.36
CA GLU A 109 -6.27 -15.94 -11.09
C GLU A 109 -6.59 -15.02 -12.27
N GLU A 110 -7.53 -15.40 -13.15
CA GLU A 110 -7.94 -14.58 -14.29
C GLU A 110 -8.44 -13.20 -13.85
N ARG A 111 -9.26 -13.14 -12.80
CA ARG A 111 -9.78 -11.87 -12.28
C ARG A 111 -8.69 -11.02 -11.63
N PHE A 112 -7.78 -11.59 -10.85
CA PHE A 112 -6.66 -10.84 -10.31
C PHE A 112 -5.71 -10.34 -11.41
N LEU A 113 -5.51 -11.11 -12.48
CA LEU A 113 -4.70 -10.64 -13.62
C LEU A 113 -5.34 -9.43 -14.30
N ARG A 114 -6.67 -9.40 -14.46
CA ARG A 114 -7.42 -8.21 -14.95
C ARG A 114 -7.24 -7.00 -14.04
N VAL A 115 -7.15 -7.22 -12.72
CA VAL A 115 -6.94 -6.14 -11.75
C VAL A 115 -5.57 -5.48 -11.93
N ILE A 116 -4.53 -6.23 -12.30
CA ILE A 116 -3.17 -5.69 -12.50
C ILE A 116 -2.82 -5.43 -13.97
N ASP A 117 -3.80 -5.55 -14.86
CA ASP A 117 -3.62 -5.32 -16.29
C ASP A 117 -3.37 -3.81 -16.56
N PRO A 118 -2.36 -3.44 -17.37
CA PRO A 118 -2.04 -2.04 -17.63
C PRO A 118 -3.07 -1.28 -18.47
N ASP A 119 -3.87 -1.99 -19.26
CA ASP A 119 -4.88 -1.41 -20.12
C ASP A 119 -6.23 -1.30 -19.40
N GLU A 120 -6.55 -2.29 -18.56
CA GLU A 120 -7.85 -2.42 -17.91
C GLU A 120 -7.87 -2.06 -16.41
N GLY A 121 -6.74 -2.19 -15.72
CA GLY A 121 -6.65 -2.11 -14.26
C GLY A 121 -5.50 -1.26 -13.72
N GLU A 122 -4.98 -1.68 -12.57
CA GLU A 122 -3.91 -1.04 -11.81
C GLU A 122 -2.71 -1.98 -11.63
N PRO A 123 -1.65 -1.84 -12.45
CA PRO A 123 -0.45 -2.68 -12.37
C PRO A 123 0.27 -2.68 -11.02
N ASN A 124 0.08 -1.63 -10.22
CA ASN A 124 0.72 -1.47 -8.91
C ASN A 124 -0.28 -1.67 -7.76
N PHE A 125 -1.28 -2.54 -7.94
CA PHE A 125 -2.23 -2.87 -6.88
C PHE A 125 -1.69 -4.00 -6.00
N ALA A 126 -1.02 -3.61 -4.90
CA ALA A 126 -0.30 -4.52 -4.00
C ALA A 126 -1.15 -5.70 -3.49
N TRP A 127 -2.43 -5.49 -3.18
CA TRP A 127 -3.32 -6.55 -2.72
C TRP A 127 -3.56 -7.63 -3.78
N ALA A 128 -3.83 -7.26 -5.04
CA ALA A 128 -3.99 -8.25 -6.10
C ALA A 128 -2.69 -9.02 -6.38
N LEU A 129 -1.54 -8.33 -6.31
CA LEU A 129 -0.22 -8.96 -6.41
C LEU A 129 0.01 -9.95 -5.26
N PHE A 130 -0.37 -9.59 -4.03
CA PHE A 130 -0.31 -10.47 -2.86
C PHE A 130 -1.18 -11.72 -3.01
N TYR A 131 -2.44 -11.56 -3.44
CA TYR A 131 -3.35 -12.69 -3.63
C TYR A 131 -2.92 -13.59 -4.79
N LEU A 132 -2.42 -13.03 -5.91
CA LEU A 132 -1.78 -13.82 -6.97
C LEU A 132 -0.59 -14.61 -6.42
N GLY A 133 0.30 -13.93 -5.68
CA GLY A 133 1.44 -14.57 -5.03
C GLY A 133 1.04 -15.75 -4.14
N SER A 134 0.04 -15.54 -3.28
CA SER A 134 -0.50 -16.56 -2.38
C SER A 134 -1.14 -17.72 -3.15
N LEU A 135 -1.90 -17.42 -4.20
CA LEU A 135 -2.52 -18.42 -5.07
C LEU A 135 -1.47 -19.28 -5.78
N TYR A 136 -0.40 -18.67 -6.30
CA TYR A 136 0.68 -19.43 -6.94
C TYR A 136 1.47 -20.29 -5.94
N LEU A 137 1.59 -19.87 -4.68
CA LEU A 137 2.16 -20.72 -3.63
C LEU A 137 1.27 -21.94 -3.36
N GLU A 138 -0.05 -21.77 -3.32
CA GLU A 138 -1.02 -22.86 -3.17
C GLU A 138 -0.98 -23.83 -4.37
N LEU A 139 -0.75 -23.31 -5.57
CA LEU A 139 -0.57 -24.09 -6.79
C LEU A 139 0.83 -24.71 -6.96
N GLU A 140 1.69 -24.66 -5.94
CA GLU A 140 3.08 -25.16 -5.98
C GLU A 140 3.93 -24.52 -7.11
N ARG A 141 3.65 -23.26 -7.44
CA ARG A 141 4.33 -22.45 -8.46
C ARG A 141 5.12 -21.30 -7.80
N PRO A 142 6.19 -21.60 -7.04
CA PRO A 142 6.87 -20.59 -6.21
C PRO A 142 7.65 -19.55 -7.02
N ALA A 143 7.99 -19.82 -8.29
CA ALA A 143 8.69 -18.87 -9.15
C ALA A 143 7.77 -17.70 -9.53
N GLU A 144 6.56 -18.00 -10.00
CA GLU A 144 5.55 -16.98 -10.28
C GLU A 144 5.13 -16.23 -9.02
N ALA A 145 4.98 -16.95 -7.89
CA ALA A 145 4.69 -16.30 -6.62
C ALA A 145 5.74 -15.26 -6.23
N TYR A 146 7.03 -15.59 -6.39
CA TYR A 146 8.14 -14.69 -6.09
C TYR A 146 8.03 -13.38 -6.89
N GLU A 147 7.73 -13.45 -8.19
CA GLU A 147 7.61 -12.26 -9.05
C GLU A 147 6.51 -11.31 -8.57
N TYR A 148 5.32 -11.82 -8.25
CA TYR A 148 4.22 -10.99 -7.78
C TYR A 148 4.45 -10.46 -6.36
N LEU A 149 4.98 -11.29 -5.45
CA LEU A 149 5.25 -10.90 -4.07
C LEU A 149 6.40 -9.89 -3.97
N SER A 150 7.43 -10.01 -4.81
CA SER A 150 8.51 -9.02 -4.88
C SER A 150 7.96 -7.64 -5.26
N ARG A 151 7.11 -7.58 -6.28
CA ARG A 151 6.44 -6.33 -6.68
C ARG A 151 5.55 -5.78 -5.58
N ALA A 152 4.80 -6.64 -4.86
CA ALA A 152 3.98 -6.21 -3.74
C ALA A 152 4.83 -5.57 -2.63
N VAL A 153 5.96 -6.19 -2.27
CA VAL A 153 6.93 -5.65 -1.29
C VAL A 153 7.53 -4.33 -1.75
N ASP A 154 7.86 -4.18 -3.04
CA ASP A 154 8.37 -2.92 -3.58
C ASP A 154 7.35 -1.77 -3.46
N ILE A 155 6.05 -2.07 -3.51
CA ILE A 155 4.96 -1.10 -3.36
C ILE A 155 4.64 -0.82 -1.88
N GLN A 156 4.64 -1.85 -1.04
CA GLN A 156 4.31 -1.77 0.39
C GLN A 156 5.42 -2.37 1.27
N PRO A 157 6.58 -1.70 1.39
CA PRO A 157 7.75 -2.24 2.11
C PRO A 157 7.62 -2.24 3.64
N LEU A 158 6.49 -1.78 4.18
CA LEU A 158 6.21 -1.75 5.62
C LEU A 158 5.12 -2.75 6.03
N ASP A 159 4.66 -3.59 5.09
CA ASP A 159 3.67 -4.63 5.35
C ASP A 159 4.38 -5.95 5.70
N ALA A 160 4.37 -6.30 6.99
CA ALA A 160 5.02 -7.50 7.50
C ALA A 160 4.52 -8.81 6.83
N PRO A 161 3.20 -9.03 6.65
CA PRO A 161 2.67 -10.15 5.86
C PRO A 161 3.28 -10.32 4.47
N LEU A 162 3.53 -9.24 3.72
CA LEU A 162 4.14 -9.34 2.38
C LEU A 162 5.57 -9.92 2.44
N HIS A 163 6.36 -9.45 3.41
CA HIS A 163 7.71 -9.95 3.64
C HIS A 163 7.70 -11.43 4.08
N GLN A 164 6.74 -11.84 4.92
CA GLN A 164 6.57 -13.23 5.31
C GLN A 164 6.28 -14.13 4.09
N MET A 165 5.35 -13.70 3.22
CA MET A 165 4.95 -14.48 2.06
C MET A 165 6.10 -14.58 1.04
N LEU A 166 6.83 -13.48 0.80
CA LEU A 166 8.02 -13.49 -0.07
C LEU A 166 9.13 -14.38 0.51
N ALA A 167 9.33 -14.37 1.83
CA ALA A 167 10.26 -15.28 2.48
C ALA A 167 9.89 -16.75 2.25
N PHE A 168 8.60 -17.08 2.31
CA PHE A 168 8.09 -18.43 2.05
C PHE A 168 8.34 -18.85 0.59
N ALA A 169 8.04 -17.99 -0.39
CA ALA A 169 8.37 -18.22 -1.80
C ALA A 169 9.87 -18.46 -2.02
N CYS A 170 10.73 -17.63 -1.39
CA CYS A 170 12.18 -17.78 -1.45
C CYS A 170 12.65 -19.15 -0.91
N ARG A 171 12.08 -19.64 0.19
CA ARG A 171 12.42 -20.96 0.76
C ARG A 171 12.08 -22.09 -0.21
N LEU A 172 10.91 -22.06 -0.83
CA LEU A 172 10.49 -23.06 -1.81
C LEU A 172 11.40 -23.05 -3.05
N LEU A 173 11.97 -21.90 -3.42
CA LEU A 173 12.95 -21.76 -4.49
C LEU A 173 14.40 -22.12 -4.08
N GLY A 174 14.65 -22.48 -2.82
CA GLY A 174 15.99 -22.74 -2.29
C GLY A 174 16.85 -21.49 -2.08
N ARG A 175 16.25 -20.28 -2.14
CA ARG A 175 16.93 -18.99 -1.93
C ARG A 175 17.01 -18.63 -0.45
N GLU A 176 17.74 -19.46 0.31
CA GLU A 176 17.78 -19.40 1.78
C GLU A 176 18.35 -18.09 2.35
N LYS A 177 19.20 -17.38 1.59
CA LYS A 177 19.73 -16.08 2.02
C LYS A 177 18.65 -14.99 1.94
N GLU A 178 17.93 -14.91 0.82
CA GLU A 178 16.84 -13.95 0.61
C GLU A 178 15.70 -14.21 1.60
N ALA A 179 15.32 -15.47 1.79
CA ALA A 179 14.29 -15.84 2.76
C ALA A 179 14.58 -15.31 4.17
N ARG A 180 15.82 -15.50 4.66
CA ARG A 180 16.23 -15.02 5.99
C ARG A 180 16.24 -13.49 6.08
N GLN A 181 16.60 -12.80 5.00
CA GLN A 181 16.55 -11.34 4.95
C GLN A 181 15.10 -10.84 5.06
N GLN A 182 14.18 -11.41 4.27
CA GLN A 182 12.78 -11.03 4.28
C GLN A 182 12.12 -11.31 5.64
N LEU A 183 12.42 -12.46 6.25
CA LEU A 183 11.94 -12.80 7.60
C LEU A 183 12.49 -11.84 8.67
N ALA A 184 13.74 -11.41 8.56
CA ALA A 184 14.31 -10.44 9.48
C ALA A 184 13.63 -9.06 9.37
N ILE A 185 13.31 -8.62 8.15
CA ILE A 185 12.55 -7.39 7.92
C ILE A 185 11.15 -7.51 8.53
N MET A 186 10.46 -8.61 8.25
CA MET A 186 9.13 -8.90 8.78
C MET A 186 9.10 -8.82 10.32
N LEU A 187 10.04 -9.47 11.02
CA LEU A 187 10.14 -9.43 12.49
C LEU A 187 10.46 -8.03 13.02
N GLU A 188 11.27 -7.25 12.29
CA GLU A 188 11.56 -5.87 12.67
C GLU A 188 10.31 -4.98 12.53
N LEU A 189 9.53 -5.16 11.46
CA LEU A 189 8.28 -4.46 11.24
C LEU A 189 7.24 -4.80 12.32
N GLU A 190 7.09 -6.08 12.68
CA GLU A 190 6.21 -6.48 13.79
C GLU A 190 6.67 -5.91 15.13
N ARG A 191 7.98 -5.91 15.42
CA ARG A 191 8.46 -5.30 16.67
C ARG A 191 8.16 -3.80 16.72
N ARG A 192 8.27 -3.14 15.58
CA ARG A 192 8.16 -1.68 15.48
C ARG A 192 6.71 -1.20 15.36
N PHE A 193 5.84 -1.98 14.73
CA PHE A 193 4.48 -1.58 14.34
C PHE A 193 3.41 -2.61 14.70
N GLY A 194 3.79 -3.82 15.10
CA GLY A 194 2.86 -4.85 15.56
C GLY A 194 2.11 -4.33 16.77
N VAL A 195 0.79 -4.21 16.62
CA VAL A 195 -0.11 -3.96 17.74
C VAL A 195 0.07 -5.13 18.70
N SER A 196 0.48 -4.84 19.93
CA SER A 196 0.43 -5.85 20.98
C SER A 196 -1.02 -6.23 21.19
N ASP A 197 -1.42 -7.41 20.72
CA ASP A 197 -2.51 -8.15 21.35
C ASP A 197 -2.00 -8.58 22.74
N ALA A 198 -1.95 -7.62 23.66
CA ALA A 198 -1.66 -7.84 25.06
C ALA A 198 -2.87 -7.40 25.88
N GLU A 199 -3.75 -8.37 26.11
CA GLU A 199 -4.43 -8.63 27.38
C GLU A 199 -5.40 -7.56 27.90
N GLY A 200 -6.69 -7.76 27.54
CA GLY A 200 -7.84 -7.28 28.30
C GLY A 200 -8.61 -8.44 28.95
N GLU A 201 -7.91 -9.36 29.63
CA GLU A 201 -8.52 -10.23 30.64
C GLU A 201 -8.15 -9.69 32.03
N ALA A 202 -9.08 -8.96 32.65
CA ALA A 202 -9.22 -8.80 34.09
C ALA A 202 -10.67 -8.44 34.42
#